data_AF-A0A662ISG4-F1
#
_entry.id   AF-A0A662ISG4-F1
#
_cell.length_a   1.000
_cell.length_b   1.000
_cell.length_c   1.000
_cell.angle_alpha   90.00
_cell.angle_beta   90.00
_cell.angle_gamma   90.00
#
_symmetry.space_group_name_H-M   'P 1'
#
loop_
_entity.id
_entity.type
_entity.pdbx_description
1 polymer ?
#
loop_
_entity_poly.entity_id
_entity_poly.type
_entity_poly.pdbx_seq_one_letter_code
_entity_poly.pdbx_strand_id
1 'polypeptide(L)'
;MDASTLALQAVGGFVAGGLIGYAIRKAAKWILVATGFMLLPVFGLWHLGLVSVNWEGVNELVGKFVGWLGMNLSDMSLVLASAGAFGVSGLLGFFFGISGGFRHSIFPVPTRHFRFVKRKSRSAEERG
;
A
#
# COMPACT_ATOMS: atom_id res chain seq x y z
N MET A 1 -31.56 18.27 15.03
CA MET A 1 -30.10 18.12 15.07
C MET A 1 -29.53 19.23 14.20
N ASP A 2 -28.69 20.10 14.76
CA ASP A 2 -28.13 21.21 14.00
C ASP A 2 -27.09 20.72 12.98
N ALA A 3 -27.11 21.32 11.79
CA ALA A 3 -26.18 20.97 10.71
C ALA A 3 -24.70 21.11 11.13
N SER A 4 -24.42 21.94 12.13
CA SER A 4 -23.10 22.15 12.72
C SER A 4 -22.55 20.92 13.46
N THR A 5 -23.37 20.14 14.16
CA THR A 5 -22.91 18.92 14.85
C THR A 5 -22.66 17.76 13.88
N LEU A 6 -23.47 17.65 12.83
CA LEU A 6 -23.22 16.70 11.73
C LEU A 6 -21.94 17.03 10.97
N ALA A 7 -21.70 18.32 10.69
CA ALA A 7 -20.46 18.76 10.04
C ALA A 7 -19.22 18.47 10.90
N LEU A 8 -19.29 18.74 12.22
CA LEU A 8 -18.17 18.48 13.13
C LEU A 8 -17.86 16.99 13.26
N GLN A 9 -18.88 16.14 13.32
CA GLN A 9 -18.72 14.68 13.39
C GLN A 9 -18.19 14.10 12.07
N ALA A 10 -18.66 14.60 10.93
CA ALA A 10 -18.16 14.19 9.63
C ALA A 10 -16.68 14.58 9.43
N VAL A 11 -16.29 15.79 9.84
CA VAL A 11 -14.89 16.24 9.78
C VAL A 11 -14.02 15.45 10.75
N GLY A 12 -14.48 15.23 11.99
CA GLY A 12 -13.75 14.41 12.96
C GLY A 12 -13.58 12.96 12.51
N GLY A 13 -14.64 12.35 11.98
CA GLY A 13 -14.61 11.01 11.40
C GLY A 13 -13.72 10.91 10.16
N PHE A 14 -13.70 11.94 9.30
CA PHE A 14 -12.83 12.00 8.14
C PHE A 14 -11.34 12.13 8.52
N VAL A 15 -11.01 12.96 9.51
CA VAL A 15 -9.62 13.11 9.99
C VAL A 15 -9.14 11.83 10.67
N ALA A 16 -9.95 11.23 11.54
CA ALA A 16 -9.63 9.97 12.19
C ALA A 16 -9.49 8.83 11.16
N GLY A 17 -10.43 8.72 10.22
CA GLY A 17 -10.38 7.76 9.13
C GLY A 17 -9.17 7.95 8.23
N GLY A 18 -8.79 9.19 7.93
CA GLY A 18 -7.59 9.53 7.16
C GLY A 18 -6.29 9.09 7.84
N LEU A 19 -6.18 9.30 9.16
CA LEU A 19 -5.04 8.85 9.95
C LEU A 19 -4.93 7.33 10.02
N ILE A 20 -6.06 6.66 10.27
CA ILE A 20 -6.14 5.19 10.32
C ILE A 20 -5.79 4.61 8.95
N GLY A 21 -6.36 5.16 7.88
CA GLY A 21 -6.07 4.75 6.50
C GLY A 21 -4.59 4.94 6.15
N TYR A 22 -3.97 6.04 6.57
CA TYR A 22 -2.54 6.28 6.36
C TYR A 22 -1.66 5.26 7.11
N ALA A 23 -2.02 4.92 8.36
CA ALA A 23 -1.31 3.90 9.14
C ALA A 23 -1.40 2.52 8.47
N ILE A 24 -2.61 2.11 8.04
CA ILE A 24 -2.82 0.85 7.32
C ILE A 24 -2.02 0.84 6.01
N ARG A 25 -2.04 1.92 5.24
CA ARG A 25 -1.26 2.03 3.99
C ARG A 25 0.24 1.85 4.24
N LYS A 26 0.77 2.47 5.29
CA LYS A 26 2.19 2.36 5.64
C LYS A 26 2.54 0.92 6.03
N ALA A 27 1.72 0.29 6.86
CA ALA A 27 1.90 -1.12 7.25
C ALA A 27 1.81 -2.07 6.04
N ALA A 28 0.78 -1.91 5.21
CA ALA A 28 0.56 -2.74 4.02
C ALA A 28 1.74 -2.69 3.05
N LYS A 29 2.37 -1.52 2.86
CA LYS A 29 3.56 -1.39 2.01
C LYS A 29 4.72 -2.24 2.53
N TRP A 30 4.99 -2.19 3.83
CA TRP A 30 6.07 -2.98 4.45
C TRP A 30 5.77 -4.48 4.39
N ILE A 31 4.52 -4.88 4.65
CA ILE A 31 4.09 -6.27 4.55
C ILE A 31 4.24 -6.77 3.12
N LEU A 32 3.80 -5.99 2.12
CA LEU A 32 3.90 -6.38 0.71
C LEU A 32 5.36 -6.61 0.28
N VAL A 33 6.27 -5.72 0.69
CA VAL A 33 7.71 -5.84 0.40
C VAL A 33 8.30 -7.07 1.09
N ALA A 34 7.99 -7.29 2.37
CA ALA A 34 8.47 -8.45 3.12
C ALA A 34 7.97 -9.76 2.50
N THR A 35 6.67 -9.84 2.17
CA THR A 35 6.06 -11.00 1.53
C THR A 35 6.64 -11.26 0.14
N GLY A 36 6.82 -10.22 -0.69
CA GLY A 36 7.44 -10.37 -2.01
C GLY A 36 8.89 -10.87 -1.92
N PHE A 37 9.67 -10.34 -0.98
CA PHE A 37 11.04 -10.78 -0.75
C PHE A 37 11.12 -12.23 -0.25
N MET A 38 10.19 -12.65 0.61
CA MET A 38 10.10 -14.04 1.07
C MET A 38 9.61 -15.02 -0.01
N LEU A 39 8.71 -14.61 -0.90
CA LEU A 39 8.22 -15.49 -1.98
C LEU A 39 9.28 -15.72 -3.07
N LEU A 40 10.18 -14.77 -3.29
CA LEU A 40 11.24 -14.86 -4.30
C LEU A 40 12.07 -16.17 -4.23
N PRO A 41 12.67 -16.55 -3.08
CA PRO A 41 13.39 -17.81 -2.97
C PRO A 41 12.48 -19.04 -3.06
N VAL A 42 11.24 -18.96 -2.56
CA VAL A 42 10.28 -20.07 -2.64
C VAL A 42 9.92 -20.39 -4.09
N PHE A 43 9.67 -19.35 -4.90
CA PHE A 43 9.44 -19.51 -6.33
C PHE A 43 10.69 -20.00 -7.08
N GLY A 44 11.88 -19.54 -6.69
CA GLY A 44 13.14 -20.03 -7.25
C GLY A 44 13.32 -21.54 -7.03
N LEU A 45 13.06 -22.01 -5.81
CA LEU A 45 13.13 -23.43 -5.46
C LEU A 45 12.04 -24.26 -6.15
N TRP A 46 10.83 -23.70 -6.29
CA TRP A 46 9.75 -24.34 -7.03
C TRP A 46 10.07 -24.48 -8.52
N HIS A 47 10.66 -23.46 -9.15
CA HIS A 47 11.03 -23.53 -10.57
C HIS A 47 12.10 -24.59 -10.86
N LEU A 48 13.00 -24.82 -9.92
CA LEU A 48 13.99 -25.89 -9.97
C LEU A 48 13.39 -27.29 -9.68
N GLY A 49 12.10 -27.38 -9.34
CA GLY A 49 11.42 -28.63 -9.02
C GLY A 49 11.77 -29.22 -7.65
N LEU A 50 12.48 -28.47 -6.80
CA LEU A 50 12.92 -28.93 -5.47
C LEU A 50 11.80 -28.92 -4.43
N VAL A 51 10.72 -28.17 -4.70
CA VAL A 51 9.57 -28.01 -3.80
C VAL A 51 8.30 -28.26 -4.60
N SER A 52 7.37 -29.04 -4.04
CA SER A 52 6.02 -29.22 -4.60
C SER A 52 5.05 -28.27 -3.92
N VAL A 53 4.38 -27.42 -4.70
CA VAL A 53 3.40 -26.46 -4.20
C VAL A 53 2.01 -27.08 -4.29
N ASN A 54 1.29 -27.13 -3.17
CA ASN A 54 -0.10 -27.57 -3.14
C ASN A 54 -1.02 -26.46 -3.65
N TRP A 55 -1.25 -26.46 -4.95
CA TRP A 55 -2.11 -25.49 -5.64
C TRP A 55 -3.58 -25.57 -5.24
N GLU A 56 -4.07 -26.76 -4.87
CA GLU A 56 -5.43 -26.99 -4.40
C GLU A 56 -5.72 -26.14 -3.15
N GLY A 57 -4.83 -26.23 -2.16
CA GLY A 57 -4.97 -25.49 -0.90
C GLY A 57 -4.83 -23.98 -1.08
N VAL A 58 -3.96 -23.54 -1.99
CA VAL A 58 -3.81 -22.11 -2.32
C VAL A 58 -5.09 -21.58 -2.98
N ASN A 59 -5.66 -22.33 -3.92
CA ASN A 59 -6.89 -21.94 -4.61
C ASN A 59 -8.10 -21.89 -3.65
N GLU A 60 -8.21 -22.83 -2.71
CA GLU A 60 -9.27 -22.82 -1.70
C GLU A 60 -9.17 -21.58 -0.80
N LEU A 61 -7.96 -21.24 -0.36
CA LEU A 61 -7.72 -20.08 0.51
C LEU A 61 -8.05 -18.77 -0.21
N VAL A 62 -7.66 -18.64 -1.48
CA VAL A 62 -8.02 -17.48 -2.31
C VAL A 62 -9.53 -17.44 -2.56
N GLY A 63 -10.16 -18.58 -2.81
CA GLY A 63 -11.62 -18.67 -2.95
C GLY A 63 -12.37 -18.17 -1.70
N LYS A 64 -11.92 -18.56 -0.50
CA LYS A 64 -12.47 -18.08 0.77
C LYS A 64 -12.25 -16.57 0.96
N PHE A 65 -11.08 -16.04 0.61
CA PHE A 65 -10.79 -14.61 0.71
C PHE A 65 -11.68 -13.78 -0.23
N VAL A 66 -11.85 -14.23 -1.47
CA VAL A 66 -12.70 -13.57 -2.47
C VAL A 66 -14.18 -13.67 -2.07
N GLY A 67 -14.62 -14.83 -1.56
CA GLY A 67 -15.97 -15.00 -1.03
C GLY A 67 -16.24 -14.08 0.17
N TRP A 68 -15.26 -13.90 1.05
CA TRP A 68 -15.35 -12.95 2.16
C TRP A 68 -15.46 -11.48 1.70
N LEU A 69 -14.83 -11.13 0.57
CA LEU A 69 -14.96 -9.81 -0.04
C LEU A 69 -16.35 -9.56 -0.68
N GLY A 70 -17.27 -10.54 -0.63
CA GLY A 70 -18.64 -10.41 -1.14
C GLY A 70 -18.74 -10.40 -2.66
N MET A 71 -17.69 -10.84 -3.36
CA MET A 71 -17.69 -10.97 -4.81
C MET A 71 -18.42 -12.25 -5.23
N ASN A 72 -19.31 -12.17 -6.22
CA ASN A 72 -20.13 -13.30 -6.66
C ASN A 72 -19.25 -14.44 -7.19
N LEU A 73 -19.30 -15.60 -6.52
CA LEU A 73 -18.41 -16.74 -6.77
C LEU A 73 -18.72 -17.46 -8.10
N SER A 74 -19.91 -17.27 -8.65
CA SER A 74 -20.36 -17.91 -9.89
C SER A 74 -19.47 -17.54 -11.08
N ASP A 75 -19.22 -16.26 -11.30
CA ASP A 75 -18.39 -15.77 -12.41
C ASP A 75 -16.88 -15.90 -12.09
N MET A 76 -16.50 -15.78 -10.82
CA MET A 76 -15.10 -15.85 -10.42
C MET A 76 -14.55 -17.26 -10.21
N SER A 77 -15.37 -18.29 -10.00
CA SER A 77 -14.88 -19.67 -10.01
C SER A 77 -14.28 -20.04 -11.37
N LEU A 78 -14.91 -19.57 -12.46
CA LEU A 78 -14.40 -19.70 -13.82
C LEU A 78 -13.10 -18.91 -14.03
N VAL A 79 -13.03 -17.68 -13.51
CA VAL A 79 -11.83 -16.83 -13.58
C VAL A 79 -10.69 -17.37 -12.70
N LEU A 80 -10.99 -17.93 -11.52
CA LEU A 80 -10.02 -18.56 -10.63
C LEU A 80 -9.52 -19.89 -11.20
N ALA A 81 -10.39 -20.67 -11.85
CA ALA A 81 -10.03 -21.89 -12.54
C ALA A 81 -9.18 -21.64 -13.80
N SER A 82 -9.39 -20.52 -14.50
CA SER A 82 -8.67 -20.17 -15.74
C SER A 82 -7.39 -19.35 -15.51
N ALA A 83 -7.37 -18.43 -14.55
CA ALA A 83 -6.22 -17.56 -14.27
C ALA A 83 -5.39 -18.00 -13.05
N GLY A 84 -5.92 -18.90 -12.21
CA GLY A 84 -5.29 -19.36 -10.98
C GLY A 84 -5.25 -18.30 -9.88
N ALA A 85 -4.91 -18.73 -8.66
CA ALA A 85 -4.76 -17.86 -7.48
C ALA A 85 -3.81 -16.66 -7.71
N PHE A 86 -2.72 -16.85 -8.46
CA PHE A 86 -1.77 -15.78 -8.77
C PHE A 86 -2.28 -14.80 -9.83
N GLY A 87 -3.06 -15.24 -10.82
CA GLY A 87 -3.66 -14.34 -11.81
C GLY A 87 -4.72 -13.42 -11.21
N VAL A 88 -5.61 -13.97 -10.38
CA VAL A 88 -6.67 -13.20 -9.70
C VAL A 88 -6.09 -12.20 -8.72
N SER A 89 -5.15 -12.65 -7.86
CA SER A 89 -4.49 -11.76 -6.89
C SER A 89 -3.61 -10.71 -7.56
N GLY A 90 -2.95 -11.05 -8.68
CA GLY A 90 -2.16 -10.12 -9.49
C GLY A 90 -3.01 -9.03 -10.11
N LEU A 91 -4.16 -9.37 -10.72
CA LEU A 91 -5.06 -8.38 -11.31
C LEU A 91 -5.67 -7.46 -10.26
N LEU A 92 -6.19 -8.02 -9.16
CA LEU A 92 -6.71 -7.21 -8.04
C LEU A 92 -5.60 -6.31 -7.48
N GLY A 93 -4.44 -6.88 -7.18
CA GLY A 93 -3.29 -6.12 -6.68
C GLY A 93 -2.83 -5.01 -7.63
N PHE A 94 -2.86 -5.25 -8.95
CA PHE A 94 -2.51 -4.27 -9.97
C PHE A 94 -3.52 -3.12 -10.04
N PHE A 95 -4.82 -3.41 -10.09
CA PHE A 95 -5.86 -2.37 -10.16
C PHE A 95 -5.97 -1.56 -8.85
N PHE A 96 -5.91 -2.23 -7.70
CA PHE A 96 -5.86 -1.55 -6.39
C PHE A 96 -4.53 -0.80 -6.20
N GLY A 97 -3.43 -1.34 -6.73
CA GLY A 97 -2.10 -0.72 -6.68
C GLY A 97 -1.99 0.54 -7.53
N ILE A 98 -2.50 0.51 -8.76
CA ILE A 98 -2.51 1.67 -9.68
C ILE A 98 -3.47 2.75 -9.18
N SER A 99 -4.70 2.40 -8.82
CA SER A 99 -5.67 3.37 -8.29
C SER A 99 -5.20 4.02 -6.98
N GLY A 100 -4.40 3.29 -6.18
CA GLY A 100 -3.78 3.81 -4.96
C GLY A 100 -2.45 4.56 -5.15
N GLY A 101 -1.66 4.22 -6.17
CA GLY A 101 -0.30 4.71 -6.39
C GLY A 101 -0.24 6.16 -6.88
N PHE A 102 -1.21 6.60 -7.68
CA PHE A 102 -1.27 7.97 -8.19
C PHE A 102 -1.76 9.02 -7.18
N ARG A 103 -2.23 8.60 -5.99
CA ARG A 103 -2.72 9.51 -4.94
C ARG A 103 -1.63 10.02 -3.97
N HIS A 104 -0.35 9.70 -4.23
CA HIS A 104 0.79 10.16 -3.44
C HIS A 104 1.52 11.39 -4.00
N SER A 105 1.06 12.00 -5.09
CA SER A 105 1.46 13.37 -5.44
C SER A 105 0.74 14.41 -4.58
N ILE A 106 0.71 14.20 -3.26
CA ILE A 106 0.49 15.30 -2.34
C ILE A 106 1.74 16.15 -2.47
N PHE A 107 1.63 17.23 -3.23
CA PHE A 107 2.54 18.36 -3.40
C PHE A 107 4.01 18.08 -3.02
N PRO A 108 4.97 18.10 -3.97
CA PRO A 108 6.35 18.31 -3.58
C PRO A 108 6.42 19.70 -2.94
N VAL A 109 6.34 19.77 -1.62
CA VAL A 109 6.77 20.96 -0.88
C VAL A 109 8.23 21.10 -1.28
N PRO A 110 8.61 22.14 -2.04
CA PRO A 110 9.99 22.29 -2.45
C PRO A 110 10.82 22.33 -1.18
N THR A 111 11.77 21.41 -1.06
CA THR A 111 12.75 21.38 0.02
C THR A 111 13.46 22.73 0.03
N ARG A 112 12.99 23.66 0.88
CA ARG A 112 13.70 24.91 1.12
C ARG A 112 15.02 24.54 1.78
N HIS A 113 16.06 24.45 0.97
CA HIS A 113 17.44 24.46 1.44
C HIS A 113 17.69 25.82 2.11
N PHE A 114 17.43 25.91 3.42
CA PHE A 114 17.91 27.02 4.22
C PHE A 114 19.43 26.90 4.30
N ARG A 115 20.11 27.55 3.34
CA ARG A 115 21.55 27.77 3.41
C ARG A 115 21.79 28.72 4.58
N PHE A 116 22.10 28.16 5.74
CA PHE A 116 22.57 28.91 6.91
C PHE A 116 23.95 29.49 6.59
N VAL A 117 23.99 30.57 5.81
CA VAL A 117 25.20 31.38 5.64
C VAL A 117 25.37 32.18 6.91
N LYS A 118 26.25 31.70 7.80
CA LYS A 118 26.73 32.48 8.95
C LYS A 118 27.48 33.68 8.41
N ARG A 119 26.85 34.86 8.35
CA ARG A 119 27.55 36.12 8.05
C ARG A 119 28.57 36.36 9.17
N LYS A 120 29.85 36.40 8.82
CA LYS A 120 30.92 36.90 9.68
C LYS A 120 30.61 38.37 9.98
N SER A 121 30.38 38.71 11.25
CA SER A 121 30.13 40.09 11.64
C SER A 121 31.40 40.92 11.38
N ARG A 122 31.22 42.04 10.70
CA ARG A 122 32.26 43.00 10.31
C ARG A 122 32.70 43.86 11.51
N SER A 123 33.05 43.21 12.61
CA SER A 123 33.45 43.84 13.88
C SER A 123 34.90 43.50 14.28
N ALA A 124 35.64 42.80 13.42
CA ALA A 124 37.03 42.39 13.66
C ALA A 124 38.05 43.15 12.79
N GLU A 125 37.63 44.19 12.05
CA GLU A 125 38.50 44.92 11.11
C GLU A 125 38.93 46.30 11.63
N GLU A 126 38.39 46.77 12.78
CA GLU A 126 38.77 48.07 13.38
C GLU A 126 39.77 47.94 14.55
N ARG A 127 40.49 46.82 14.66
CA ARG A 127 41.57 46.63 15.65
C ARG A 127 42.80 45.93 15.05
N GLY A 128 43.25 46.41 13.90
CA GLY A 128 44.55 46.08 13.31
C GLY A 128 45.30 47.35 13.00
#